data_AF-A0A1X1UM47-F1
#
_entry.id   AF-A0A1X1UM47-F1
#
_cell.length_a   1.000
_cell.length_b   1.000
_cell.length_c   1.000
_cell.angle_alpha   90.00
_cell.angle_beta   90.00
_cell.angle_gamma   90.00
#
_symmetry.space_group_name_H-M   'P 1'
#
loop_
_entity.id
_entity.type
_entity.pdbx_description
1 polymer ?
#
loop_
_entity_poly.entity_id
_entity_poly.type
_entity_poly.pdbx_seq_one_letter_code
_entity_poly.pdbx_strand_id
1 'polypeptide(L)'
;MQVLTAPAGFGQSDCERIVGGALAQPVLAVTSLAYVAAGMAVLSWAVRVRAPLAGVAGVALVAVGVGSFAFHGPQPSWAKPAHDWPIVAAVAVYAVGLARSGRQRRWSAWARPAGVFALGLAAYAAGRSGSPLCRPDSLWQYHGAWHVLSAAAAGWAAQLMAGA
;
A
#
# COMPACT_ATOMS: atom_id res chain seq x y z
N MET A 1 -8.06 -40.46 4.25
CA MET A 1 -7.76 -39.24 3.47
C MET A 1 -7.53 -38.10 4.44
N GLN A 2 -6.28 -37.89 4.86
CA GLN A 2 -5.90 -36.66 5.55
C GLN A 2 -5.71 -35.60 4.46
N VAL A 3 -6.64 -34.67 4.36
CA VAL A 3 -6.44 -33.44 3.60
C VAL A 3 -5.42 -32.63 4.39
N LEU A 4 -4.14 -32.82 4.07
CA LEU A 4 -3.08 -31.92 4.52
C LEU A 4 -3.39 -30.56 3.88
N THR A 5 -4.02 -29.65 4.64
CA THR A 5 -4.11 -28.24 4.27
C THR A 5 -2.69 -27.76 4.05
N ALA A 6 -2.33 -27.45 2.79
CA ALA A 6 -1.08 -26.76 2.52
C ALA A 6 -0.99 -25.55 3.48
N PRO A 7 0.17 -25.29 4.10
CA PRO A 7 0.30 -24.12 4.96
C PRO A 7 -0.22 -22.90 4.19
N ALA A 8 -1.02 -22.07 4.85
CA ALA A 8 -1.59 -20.88 4.22
C ALA A 8 -0.44 -20.05 3.63
N GLY A 9 -0.26 -20.12 2.31
CA GLY A 9 0.79 -19.41 1.62
C GLY A 9 0.56 -17.89 1.73
N PHE A 10 1.61 -17.10 1.57
CA PHE A 10 1.45 -15.67 1.37
C PHE A 10 0.67 -15.39 0.07
N GLY A 11 -0.08 -14.30 0.03
CA GLY A 11 -0.73 -13.81 -1.19
C GLY A 11 -1.87 -14.66 -1.77
N GLN A 12 -2.44 -15.62 -1.04
CA GLN A 12 -3.51 -16.50 -1.58
C GLN A 12 -4.80 -15.75 -1.95
N SER A 13 -5.04 -14.59 -1.34
CA SER A 13 -6.17 -13.72 -1.67
C SER A 13 -5.94 -12.88 -2.94
N ASP A 14 -4.72 -12.88 -3.47
CA ASP A 14 -4.34 -12.08 -4.62
C ASP A 14 -4.53 -12.89 -5.89
N CYS A 15 -5.05 -12.23 -6.93
CA CYS A 15 -5.30 -12.91 -8.18
C CYS A 15 -4.03 -13.37 -8.89
N GLU A 16 -2.91 -12.64 -8.77
CA GLU A 16 -1.67 -12.99 -9.48
C GLU A 16 -1.16 -14.36 -9.06
N ARG A 17 -0.86 -15.21 -10.06
CA ARG A 17 -0.32 -16.54 -9.84
C ARG A 17 1.00 -16.50 -9.08
N ILE A 18 1.09 -17.31 -8.04
CA ILE A 18 2.33 -17.53 -7.29
C ILE A 18 3.24 -18.50 -8.06
N VAL A 19 4.48 -18.09 -8.33
CA VAL A 19 5.49 -18.88 -9.04
C VAL A 19 6.74 -19.11 -8.19
N GLY A 20 7.49 -20.19 -8.45
CA GLY A 20 8.73 -20.53 -7.74
C GLY A 20 9.96 -19.73 -8.16
N GLY A 21 9.82 -18.41 -8.39
CA GLY A 21 10.89 -17.51 -8.81
C GLY A 21 11.36 -16.58 -7.68
N ALA A 22 12.34 -15.72 -7.98
CA ALA A 22 12.82 -14.71 -7.04
C ALA A 22 11.72 -13.71 -6.62
N LEU A 23 10.74 -13.49 -7.52
CA LEU A 23 9.50 -12.79 -7.21
C LEU A 23 8.35 -13.78 -7.37
N ALA A 24 7.70 -14.11 -6.26
CA ALA A 24 6.58 -15.04 -6.23
C ALA A 24 5.37 -14.52 -7.01
N GLN A 25 5.13 -13.21 -6.97
CA GLN A 25 4.10 -12.46 -7.68
C GLN A 25 4.75 -11.22 -8.31
N PRO A 26 5.38 -11.37 -9.50
CA PRO A 26 6.20 -10.32 -10.11
C PRO A 26 5.53 -8.96 -10.28
N VAL A 27 4.26 -8.92 -10.74
CA VAL A 27 3.54 -7.66 -10.99
C VAL A 27 3.25 -6.97 -9.66
N LEU A 28 2.75 -7.68 -8.66
CA LEU A 28 2.44 -7.13 -7.34
C LEU A 28 3.73 -6.64 -6.66
N ALA A 29 4.80 -7.43 -6.69
CA ALA A 29 6.09 -7.03 -6.13
C ALA A 29 6.62 -5.74 -6.78
N VAL A 30 6.64 -5.65 -8.10
CA VAL A 30 7.11 -4.44 -8.81
C VAL A 30 6.22 -3.23 -8.52
N THR A 31 4.90 -3.40 -8.52
CA THR A 31 3.96 -2.29 -8.25
C THR A 31 4.02 -1.80 -6.80
N SER A 32 4.43 -2.63 -5.83
CA SER A 32 4.71 -2.19 -4.44
C SER A 32 5.77 -1.08 -4.37
N LEU A 33 6.67 -0.99 -5.35
CA LEU A 33 7.67 0.09 -5.43
C LEU A 33 7.04 1.48 -5.61
N ALA A 34 5.76 1.57 -6.00
CA ALA A 34 5.02 2.82 -6.02
C ALA A 34 4.97 3.48 -4.62
N TYR A 35 4.81 2.69 -3.56
CA TYR A 35 4.86 3.21 -2.19
C TYR A 35 6.24 3.72 -1.81
N VAL A 36 7.31 3.03 -2.23
CA VAL A 36 8.69 3.47 -1.99
C VAL A 36 8.94 4.80 -2.69
N ALA A 37 8.58 4.91 -3.97
CA ALA A 37 8.73 6.14 -4.74
C ALA A 37 7.94 7.31 -4.13
N ALA A 38 6.66 7.09 -3.79
CA ALA A 38 5.83 8.09 -3.13
C ALA A 38 6.37 8.50 -1.76
N GLY A 39 6.78 7.53 -0.93
CA GLY A 39 7.35 7.77 0.38
C GLY A 39 8.65 8.57 0.34
N MET A 40 9.55 8.25 -0.60
CA MET A 40 10.80 8.99 -0.81
C MET A 40 10.55 10.42 -1.31
N ALA A 41 9.58 10.61 -2.20
CA ALA A 41 9.18 11.94 -2.67
C ALA A 41 8.61 12.79 -1.51
N VAL A 42 7.69 12.21 -0.72
CA VAL A 42 7.13 12.85 0.47
C VAL A 42 8.21 13.19 1.48
N LEU A 43 9.13 12.27 1.78
CA LEU A 43 10.21 12.48 2.74
C LEU A 43 11.14 13.61 2.29
N SER A 44 11.55 13.59 1.02
CA SER A 44 12.41 14.63 0.44
C SER A 44 11.77 16.00 0.50
N TRP A 45 10.47 16.09 0.18
CA TRP A 45 9.71 17.32 0.27
C TRP A 45 9.51 17.78 1.72
N ALA A 46 9.12 16.88 2.62
CA ALA A 46 8.86 17.16 4.04
C ALA A 46 10.10 17.69 4.77
N VAL A 47 11.29 17.17 4.44
CA VAL A 47 12.57 17.69 4.94
C VAL A 47 12.77 19.15 4.49
N ARG A 48 12.51 19.47 3.22
CA ARG A 48 12.67 20.84 2.68
C ARG A 48 11.73 21.84 3.35
N VAL A 49 10.50 21.46 3.65
CA VAL A 49 9.49 22.34 4.25
C VAL A 49 9.36 22.19 5.77
N ARG A 50 10.23 21.38 6.41
CA ARG A 50 10.24 21.09 7.85
C ARG A 50 8.88 20.63 8.39
N ALA A 51 8.23 19.69 7.68
CA ALA A 51 6.95 19.11 8.06
C ALA A 51 7.14 17.70 8.68
N PRO A 52 7.39 17.57 10.00
CA PRO A 52 7.77 16.30 10.61
C PRO A 52 6.71 15.21 10.45
N LEU A 53 5.42 15.54 10.58
CA LEU A 53 4.34 14.55 10.44
C LEU A 53 4.25 14.00 9.01
N ALA A 54 4.45 14.86 8.00
CA ALA A 54 4.56 14.41 6.61
C ALA A 54 5.81 13.55 6.40
N GLY A 55 6.93 13.87 7.06
CA GLY A 55 8.15 13.06 7.03
C GLY A 55 7.91 11.66 7.60
N VAL A 56 7.21 11.54 8.74
CA VAL A 56 6.83 10.25 9.33
C VAL A 56 5.92 9.46 8.37
N ALA A 57 4.98 10.11 7.70
CA ALA A 57 4.16 9.47 6.66
C ALA A 57 5.01 8.97 5.48
N GLY A 58 6.02 9.74 5.05
CA GLY A 58 6.98 9.31 4.03
C GLY A 58 7.75 8.05 4.42
N VAL A 59 8.27 8.00 5.65
CA VAL A 59 8.96 6.80 6.19
C VAL A 59 8.01 5.60 6.25
N ALA A 60 6.79 5.80 6.75
CA ALA A 60 5.79 4.74 6.81
C ALA A 60 5.46 4.18 5.42
N LEU A 61 5.35 5.03 4.40
CA LEU A 61 5.13 4.60 3.01
C LEU A 61 6.30 3.80 2.43
N VAL A 62 7.55 4.23 2.69
CA VAL A 62 8.73 3.44 2.28
C VAL A 62 8.70 2.06 2.95
N ALA A 63 8.40 2.00 4.24
CA ALA A 63 8.29 0.74 4.97
C ALA A 63 7.17 -0.17 4.42
N VAL A 64 6.01 0.39 4.09
CA VAL A 64 4.92 -0.35 3.42
C VAL A 64 5.39 -0.91 2.08
N GLY A 65 6.06 -0.11 1.26
CA GLY A 65 6.58 -0.53 -0.04
C GLY A 65 7.61 -1.65 0.04
N VAL A 66 8.58 -1.53 0.95
CA VAL A 66 9.59 -2.56 1.19
C VAL A 66 8.97 -3.85 1.74
N GLY A 67 8.06 -3.73 2.72
CA GLY A 67 7.33 -4.85 3.28
C GLY A 67 6.47 -5.59 2.26
N SER A 68 5.74 -4.84 1.43
CA SER A 68 4.91 -5.37 0.33
C SER A 68 5.74 -6.02 -0.78
N PHE A 69 6.88 -5.41 -1.14
CA PHE A 69 7.83 -6.06 -2.06
C PHE A 69 8.34 -7.39 -1.49
N ALA A 70 8.67 -7.46 -0.20
CA ALA A 70 9.11 -8.70 0.44
C ALA A 70 7.98 -9.76 0.46
N PHE A 71 6.74 -9.34 0.66
CA PHE A 71 5.56 -10.21 0.72
C PHE A 71 5.13 -10.79 -0.63
N HIS A 72 5.20 -10.01 -1.70
CA HIS A 72 4.87 -10.48 -3.04
C HIS A 72 6.08 -11.01 -3.80
N GLY A 73 7.30 -10.61 -3.43
CA GLY A 73 8.53 -10.99 -4.09
C GLY A 73 9.16 -12.24 -3.45
N PRO A 74 10.24 -12.12 -2.67
CA PRO A 74 11.02 -13.25 -2.18
C PRO A 74 10.35 -14.09 -1.07
N GLN A 75 9.28 -13.59 -0.44
CA GLN A 75 8.50 -14.30 0.58
C GLN A 75 9.32 -14.95 1.72
N PRO A 76 10.29 -14.26 2.35
CA PRO A 76 10.99 -14.79 3.52
C PRO A 76 10.02 -15.03 4.69
N SER A 77 10.45 -15.80 5.69
CA SER A 77 9.61 -16.15 6.86
C SER A 77 9.05 -14.94 7.63
N TRP A 78 9.72 -13.79 7.55
CA TRP A 78 9.30 -12.52 8.17
C TRP A 78 8.43 -11.63 7.27
N ALA A 79 8.10 -12.05 6.05
CA ALA A 79 7.45 -11.19 5.05
C ALA A 79 6.08 -10.67 5.50
N LYS A 80 5.26 -11.51 6.15
CA LYS A 80 3.95 -11.11 6.66
C LYS A 80 4.01 -10.02 7.73
N PRO A 81 4.75 -10.17 8.84
CA PRO A 81 4.86 -9.07 9.79
C PRO A 81 5.52 -7.82 9.17
N ALA A 82 6.48 -7.96 8.26
CA ALA A 82 7.07 -6.82 7.56
C ALA A 82 6.10 -6.11 6.61
N HIS A 83 5.07 -6.80 6.12
CA HIS A 83 3.99 -6.22 5.32
C HIS A 83 2.91 -5.57 6.20
N ASP A 84 2.39 -6.30 7.19
CA ASP A 84 1.20 -5.90 7.93
C ASP A 84 1.48 -4.74 8.91
N TRP A 85 2.62 -4.75 9.61
CA TRP A 85 2.91 -3.73 10.63
C TRP A 85 3.13 -2.32 10.08
N PRO A 86 3.88 -2.11 8.98
CA PRO A 86 3.97 -0.79 8.37
C PRO A 86 2.62 -0.24 7.89
N ILE A 87 1.70 -1.10 7.43
CA ILE A 87 0.35 -0.67 7.05
C ILE A 87 -0.41 -0.12 8.27
N VAL A 88 -0.36 -0.84 9.40
CA VAL A 88 -0.96 -0.37 10.66
C VAL A 88 -0.35 0.97 11.09
N ALA A 89 0.98 1.10 11.01
CA ALA A 89 1.67 2.35 11.33
C ALA A 89 1.25 3.49 10.40
N ALA A 90 1.16 3.25 9.08
CA ALA A 90 0.69 4.23 8.12
C ALA A 90 -0.74 4.68 8.45
N VAL A 91 -1.66 3.75 8.70
CA VAL A 91 -3.05 4.06 9.11
C VAL A 91 -3.07 4.97 10.34
N ALA A 92 -2.27 4.68 11.37
CA ALA A 92 -2.19 5.51 12.55
C ALA A 92 -1.69 6.94 12.24
N VAL A 93 -0.66 7.08 11.41
CA VAL A 93 -0.10 8.39 11.00
C VAL A 93 -1.14 9.21 10.22
N TYR A 94 -1.82 8.60 9.25
CA TYR A 94 -2.85 9.29 8.46
C TYR A 94 -4.09 9.63 9.30
N ALA A 95 -4.46 8.79 10.27
CA ALA A 95 -5.52 9.11 11.22
C ALA A 95 -5.18 10.34 12.07
N VAL A 96 -3.93 10.46 12.54
CA VAL A 96 -3.45 11.65 13.26
C VAL A 96 -3.49 12.88 12.35
N GLY A 97 -3.05 12.78 11.10
CA GLY A 97 -3.10 13.86 10.11
C GLY A 97 -4.53 14.35 9.83
N LEU A 98 -5.46 13.40 9.66
CA LEU A 98 -6.87 13.69 9.44
C LEU A 98 -7.49 14.35 10.68
N ALA A 99 -7.23 13.84 11.89
CA ALA A 99 -7.74 14.41 13.14
C ALA A 99 -7.24 15.84 13.37
N ARG A 100 -5.95 16.12 13.10
CA ARG A 100 -5.41 17.50 13.15
C ARG A 100 -6.08 18.41 12.13
N SER A 101 -6.25 17.93 10.89
CA SER A 101 -6.94 18.69 9.84
C SER A 101 -8.39 18.99 10.18
N GLY A 102 -9.09 18.05 10.82
CA GLY A 102 -10.45 18.23 11.32
C GLY A 102 -10.54 19.31 12.39
N ARG A 103 -9.60 19.34 13.35
CA ARG A 103 -9.51 20.40 14.36
C ARG A 103 -9.33 21.79 13.75
N GLN A 104 -8.63 21.88 12.63
CA GLN A 104 -8.44 23.10 11.86
C GLN A 104 -9.56 23.39 10.84
N ARG A 105 -10.65 22.60 10.82
CA ARG A 105 -11.76 22.70 9.84
C ARG A 105 -11.33 22.54 8.37
N ARG A 106 -10.25 21.82 8.10
CA ARG A 106 -9.70 21.55 6.75
C ARG A 106 -10.07 20.17 6.20
N TRP A 107 -11.11 19.53 6.75
CA TRP A 107 -11.54 18.17 6.37
C TRP A 107 -11.86 18.00 4.89
N SER A 108 -12.42 19.02 4.23
CA SER A 108 -12.77 18.98 2.80
C SER A 108 -11.54 18.80 1.89
N ALA A 109 -10.34 19.21 2.33
CA ALA A 109 -9.11 19.00 1.59
C ALA A 109 -8.77 17.51 1.41
N TRP A 110 -9.30 16.63 2.27
CA TRP A 110 -9.09 15.19 2.23
C TRP A 110 -10.02 14.47 1.25
N ALA A 111 -11.06 15.13 0.73
CA ALA A 111 -12.05 14.49 -0.14
C ALA A 111 -11.43 13.89 -1.41
N ARG A 112 -10.48 14.62 -2.02
CA ARG A 112 -9.81 14.17 -3.25
C ARG A 112 -8.89 12.95 -3.03
N PRO A 113 -7.93 12.97 -2.09
CA PRO A 113 -7.13 11.76 -1.82
C PRO A 113 -8.00 10.60 -1.32
N ALA A 114 -9.06 10.85 -0.54
CA ALA A 114 -10.01 9.82 -0.14
C ALA A 114 -10.73 9.19 -1.34
N GLY A 115 -11.13 9.99 -2.33
CA GLY A 115 -11.73 9.49 -3.58
C GLY A 115 -10.76 8.59 -4.37
N VAL A 116 -9.49 9.00 -4.51
CA VAL A 116 -8.47 8.17 -5.18
C VAL A 116 -8.25 6.86 -4.42
N PHE A 117 -8.18 6.92 -3.08
CA PHE A 117 -8.05 5.73 -2.25
C PHE A 117 -9.26 4.79 -2.39
N ALA A 118 -10.47 5.34 -2.45
CA ALA A 118 -11.70 4.56 -2.67
C ALA A 118 -11.70 3.84 -4.02
N LEU A 119 -11.21 4.48 -5.09
CA LEU A 119 -11.01 3.83 -6.39
C LEU A 119 -9.99 2.68 -6.29
N GLY A 120 -8.91 2.89 -5.53
CA GLY A 120 -7.96 1.83 -5.21
C GLY A 120 -8.63 0.64 -4.51
N LEU A 121 -9.41 0.90 -3.45
CA LEU A 121 -10.13 -0.17 -2.72
C LEU A 121 -11.08 -0.93 -3.64
N ALA A 122 -11.79 -0.23 -4.52
CA ALA A 122 -12.66 -0.83 -5.51
C ALA A 122 -11.88 -1.72 -6.48
N ALA A 123 -10.72 -1.26 -6.98
CA ALA A 123 -9.82 -2.08 -7.80
C ALA A 123 -9.37 -3.34 -7.05
N TYR A 124 -8.84 -3.20 -5.82
CA TYR A 124 -8.44 -4.34 -5.00
C TYR A 124 -9.58 -5.35 -4.83
N ALA A 125 -10.77 -4.88 -4.42
CA ALA A 125 -11.94 -5.74 -4.21
C ALA A 125 -12.37 -6.48 -5.48
N ALA A 126 -12.41 -5.77 -6.62
CA ALA A 126 -12.72 -6.32 -7.93
C ALA A 126 -11.67 -7.35 -8.41
N GLY A 127 -10.44 -7.24 -7.91
CA GLY A 127 -9.27 -8.01 -8.34
C GLY A 127 -8.89 -9.20 -7.48
N ARG A 128 -9.63 -9.54 -6.42
CA ARG A 128 -9.24 -10.63 -5.52
C ARG A 128 -9.40 -12.02 -6.15
N SER A 129 -8.68 -13.00 -5.61
CA SER A 129 -8.89 -14.42 -5.92
C SER A 129 -10.37 -14.80 -5.83
N GLY A 130 -10.88 -15.45 -6.87
CA GLY A 130 -12.28 -15.86 -6.98
C GLY A 130 -13.24 -14.81 -7.56
N SER A 131 -12.78 -13.58 -7.82
CA SER A 131 -13.56 -12.59 -8.57
C SER A 131 -13.69 -12.98 -10.06
N PRO A 132 -14.82 -12.69 -10.74
CA PRO A 132 -14.96 -12.90 -12.19
C PRO A 132 -13.97 -12.08 -13.03
N LEU A 133 -13.37 -11.03 -12.45
CA LEU A 133 -12.37 -10.20 -13.12
C LEU A 133 -10.94 -10.68 -12.90
N CYS A 134 -10.73 -11.69 -12.05
CA CYS A 134 -9.41 -12.24 -11.79
C CYS A 134 -8.88 -12.98 -13.03
N ARG A 135 -7.71 -12.54 -13.52
CA ARG A 135 -6.90 -13.24 -14.53
C ARG A 135 -5.49 -13.45 -13.99
N PRO A 136 -5.14 -14.67 -13.52
CA PRO A 136 -3.93 -14.89 -12.74
C PRO A 136 -2.63 -14.69 -13.53
N ASP A 137 -2.67 -14.90 -14.85
CA ASP A 137 -1.53 -14.74 -15.76
C ASP A 137 -1.46 -13.37 -16.45
N SER A 138 -2.36 -12.45 -16.11
CA SER A 138 -2.41 -11.12 -16.71
C SER A 138 -1.32 -10.20 -16.15
N LEU A 139 -0.64 -9.44 -17.01
CA LEU A 139 0.22 -8.33 -16.55
C LEU A 139 -0.61 -7.18 -15.95
N TRP A 140 -1.89 -7.07 -16.33
CA TRP A 140 -2.81 -6.17 -15.66
C TRP A 140 -3.45 -6.83 -14.45
N GLN A 141 -2.89 -6.50 -13.29
CA GLN A 141 -3.39 -6.86 -11.97
C GLN A 141 -4.10 -5.69 -11.31
N TYR A 142 -5.35 -5.89 -10.92
CA TYR A 142 -6.13 -4.92 -10.15
C TYR A 142 -5.53 -4.62 -8.77
N HIS A 143 -4.88 -5.61 -8.14
CA HIS A 143 -4.10 -5.38 -6.92
C HIS A 143 -2.88 -4.47 -7.22
N GLY A 144 -2.23 -4.63 -8.37
CA GLY A 144 -1.19 -3.69 -8.82
C GLY A 144 -1.72 -2.26 -8.99
N ALA A 145 -2.94 -2.08 -9.51
CA ALA A 145 -3.59 -0.77 -9.57
C ALA A 145 -3.90 -0.20 -8.16
N TRP A 146 -4.28 -1.07 -7.20
CA TRP A 146 -4.41 -0.68 -5.79
C TRP A 146 -3.12 -0.12 -5.21
N HIS A 147 -1.96 -0.74 -5.47
CA HIS A 147 -0.67 -0.22 -5.01
C HIS A 147 -0.43 1.21 -5.49
N VAL A 148 -0.60 1.45 -6.80
CA VAL A 148 -0.36 2.76 -7.40
C VAL A 148 -1.35 3.80 -6.89
N LEU A 149 -2.66 3.50 -6.87
CA LEU A 149 -3.70 4.45 -6.47
C LEU A 149 -3.61 4.80 -4.99
N SER A 150 -3.40 3.82 -4.12
CA SER A 150 -3.26 4.08 -2.68
C SER A 150 -1.94 4.78 -2.33
N ALA A 151 -0.83 4.48 -3.03
CA ALA A 151 0.42 5.23 -2.89
C ALA A 151 0.25 6.70 -3.29
N ALA A 152 -0.41 6.97 -4.42
CA ALA A 152 -0.70 8.33 -4.88
C ALA A 152 -1.64 9.08 -3.91
N ALA A 153 -2.70 8.41 -3.45
CA ALA A 153 -3.64 8.99 -2.48
C ALA A 153 -2.92 9.35 -1.17
N ALA A 154 -2.09 8.45 -0.65
CA ALA A 154 -1.33 8.65 0.57
C ALA A 154 -0.29 9.78 0.41
N GLY A 155 0.47 9.78 -0.69
CA GLY A 155 1.42 10.84 -1.00
C GLY A 155 0.76 12.23 -1.12
N TRP A 156 -0.44 12.31 -1.68
CA TRP A 156 -1.23 13.55 -1.71
C TRP A 156 -1.72 13.93 -0.30
N ALA A 157 -2.31 13.00 0.44
CA ALA A 157 -2.76 13.26 1.80
C ALA A 157 -1.63 13.72 2.74
N ALA A 158 -0.41 13.21 2.54
CA ALA A 158 0.76 13.64 3.29
C ALA A 158 1.10 15.13 3.11
N GLN A 159 0.79 15.71 1.96
CA GLN A 159 0.98 17.14 1.73
C GLN A 159 0.04 18.00 2.60
N LEU A 160 -1.15 17.48 2.91
CA LEU A 160 -2.10 18.16 3.78
C LEU A 160 -1.61 18.26 5.23
N MET A 161 -0.68 17.38 5.63
CA MET A 161 -0.10 17.34 6.98
C MET A 161 1.00 18.39 7.21
N ALA A 162 1.46 19.12 6.19
CA ALA A 162 2.47 20.18 6.36
C ALA A 162 1.90 21.50 6.91
N GLY A 163 0.58 21.67 6.91
CA GLY A 163 -0.09 22.82 7.52
C GLY A 163 -0.95 22.48 8.74
N ALA A 164 -0.79 21.26 9.28
CA ALA A 164 -1.62 20.67 10.34
C ALA A 164 -0.97 20.77 11.73
#